data_AF-A0A4Y5YBX8-F1
#
_entry.id   AF-A0A4Y5YBX8-F1
#
_cell.length_a   1.000
_cell.length_b   1.000
_cell.length_c   1.000
_cell.angle_alpha   90.00
_cell.angle_beta   90.00
_cell.angle_gamma   90.00
#
_symmetry.space_group_name_H-M   'P 1'
#
loop_
_entity.id
_entity.type
_entity.pdbx_description
1 polymer ?
#
loop_
_entity_poly.entity_id
_entity_poly.type
_entity_poly.pdbx_seq_one_letter_code
_entity_poly.pdbx_strand_id
1 'polypeptide(L)'
;MSENVNNALIEAINDEYKSRATYRAVINKFGEIRPFINIVAAEGRHIEALLPLFVKYNVAIPIDDWDSRIKTPATILEACQLGVADEIENAQMYDRLLELTIGYPDIQAVLKQLQRASKENHLPAFQRCVERGGRGQQNRRGQCCK
;
A
#
# COMPACT_ATOMS: atom_id res chain seq x y z
N MET A 1 -10.04 21.35 -14.86
CA MET A 1 -9.14 20.62 -13.96
C MET A 1 -7.89 20.26 -14.75
N SER A 2 -6.68 20.34 -14.17
CA SER A 2 -5.46 19.92 -14.88
C SER A 2 -5.50 18.41 -15.09
N GLU A 3 -5.18 17.94 -16.30
CA GLU A 3 -5.04 16.52 -16.62
C GLU A 3 -4.03 15.83 -15.68
N ASN A 4 -2.97 16.54 -15.30
CA ASN A 4 -1.96 16.05 -14.36
C ASN A 4 -2.54 15.73 -12.97
N VAL A 5 -3.47 16.56 -12.47
CA VAL A 5 -4.10 16.34 -11.14
C VAL A 5 -5.01 15.13 -11.18
N ASN A 6 -5.80 15.01 -12.25
CA ASN A 6 -6.68 13.86 -12.44
C ASN A 6 -5.87 12.55 -12.48
N ASN A 7 -4.86 12.51 -13.34
CA ASN A 7 -3.99 11.35 -13.50
C ASN A 7 -3.26 11.02 -12.18
N ALA A 8 -2.74 12.01 -11.47
CA ALA A 8 -2.03 11.78 -10.21
C ALA A 8 -2.93 11.20 -9.12
N LEU A 9 -4.15 11.71 -8.96
CA LEU A 9 -5.09 11.19 -7.97
C LEU A 9 -5.56 9.77 -8.32
N ILE A 10 -5.95 9.55 -9.59
CA ILE A 10 -6.37 8.22 -10.07
C ILE A 10 -5.25 7.20 -9.92
N GLU A 11 -4.02 7.57 -10.25
CA GLU A 11 -2.86 6.69 -10.14
C GLU A 11 -2.58 6.35 -8.68
N ALA A 12 -2.50 7.35 -7.79
CA ALA A 12 -2.25 7.14 -6.37
C ALA A 12 -3.30 6.20 -5.75
N ILE A 13 -4.59 6.45 -5.95
CA ILE A 13 -5.63 5.61 -5.31
C ILE A 13 -5.67 4.18 -5.86
N ASN A 14 -5.35 3.99 -7.15
CA ASN A 14 -5.27 2.66 -7.74
C ASN A 14 -4.11 1.86 -7.18
N ASP A 15 -2.98 2.50 -6.92
CA ASP A 15 -1.84 1.84 -6.27
C ASP A 15 -2.18 1.40 -4.84
N GLU A 16 -2.84 2.27 -4.07
CA GLU A 16 -3.32 1.91 -2.73
C GLU A 16 -4.37 0.77 -2.76
N TYR A 17 -5.28 0.76 -3.75
CA TYR A 17 -6.21 -0.35 -3.96
C TYR A 17 -5.49 -1.66 -4.29
N LYS A 18 -4.53 -1.62 -5.22
CA LYS A 18 -3.71 -2.77 -5.61
C LYS A 18 -2.94 -3.34 -4.41
N SER A 19 -2.26 -2.50 -3.64
CA SER A 19 -1.49 -2.90 -2.46
C SER A 19 -2.41 -3.51 -1.40
N ARG A 20 -3.54 -2.85 -1.09
CA ARG A 20 -4.54 -3.38 -0.16
C ARG A 20 -5.07 -4.74 -0.59
N ALA A 21 -5.47 -4.90 -1.85
CA ALA A 21 -5.98 -6.16 -2.39
C ALA A 21 -4.90 -7.26 -2.34
N THR A 22 -3.67 -6.93 -2.70
CA THR A 22 -2.52 -7.85 -2.65
C THR A 22 -2.31 -8.38 -1.23
N TYR A 23 -2.26 -7.50 -0.24
CA TYR A 23 -2.01 -7.89 1.14
C TYR A 23 -3.20 -8.64 1.75
N ARG A 24 -4.45 -8.29 1.40
CA ARG A 24 -5.63 -9.08 1.77
C ARG A 24 -5.55 -10.50 1.21
N ALA A 25 -5.17 -10.66 -0.05
CA ALA A 25 -5.03 -11.97 -0.68
C ALA A 25 -3.95 -12.82 0.01
N VAL A 26 -2.83 -12.22 0.40
CA VAL A 26 -1.78 -12.88 1.19
C VAL A 26 -2.30 -13.31 2.57
N ILE A 27 -2.99 -12.43 3.29
CA ILE A 27 -3.58 -12.74 4.60
C ILE A 27 -4.61 -13.86 4.49
N ASN A 28 -5.46 -13.84 3.47
CA ASN A 28 -6.48 -14.88 3.25
C ASN A 28 -5.84 -16.25 2.99
N LYS A 29 -4.69 -16.30 2.31
CA LYS A 29 -4.00 -17.55 1.97
C LYS A 29 -3.14 -18.09 3.10
N PHE A 30 -2.42 -17.23 3.82
CA PHE A 30 -1.38 -17.63 4.78
C PHE A 30 -1.72 -17.30 6.24
N GLY A 31 -2.87 -16.67 6.48
CA GLY A 31 -3.32 -16.21 7.80
C GLY A 31 -2.78 -14.84 8.19
N GLU A 32 -3.04 -14.45 9.44
CA GLU A 32 -2.62 -13.16 9.99
C GLU A 32 -1.10 -13.13 10.25
N ILE A 33 -0.34 -12.70 9.25
CA ILE A 33 1.11 -12.59 9.31
C ILE A 33 1.56 -11.13 9.24
N ARG A 34 2.51 -10.78 10.11
CA ARG A 34 3.24 -9.51 9.97
C ARG A 34 4.24 -9.60 8.81
N PRO A 35 4.38 -8.55 7.98
CA PRO A 35 3.85 -7.20 8.18
C PRO A 35 2.45 -6.93 7.58
N PHE A 36 1.92 -7.85 6.76
CA PHE A 36 0.70 -7.66 5.95
C PHE A 36 -0.50 -7.14 6.73
N ILE A 37 -0.79 -7.67 7.92
CA ILE A 37 -1.93 -7.23 8.74
C ILE A 37 -1.87 -5.75 9.15
N ASN A 38 -0.67 -5.20 9.33
CA ASN A 38 -0.50 -3.80 9.72
C ASN A 38 -0.56 -2.89 8.50
N ILE A 39 0.05 -3.34 7.40
CA ILE A 39 0.17 -2.56 6.18
C ILE A 39 -1.18 -2.48 5.46
N VAL A 40 -1.96 -3.57 5.39
CA VAL A 40 -3.32 -3.53 4.81
C VAL A 40 -4.23 -2.50 5.49
N ALA A 41 -4.07 -2.31 6.81
CA ALA A 41 -4.80 -1.28 7.54
C ALA A 41 -4.23 0.13 7.27
N ALA A 42 -2.95 0.26 6.97
CA ALA A 42 -2.34 1.51 6.53
C ALA A 42 -2.86 1.93 5.14
N GLU A 43 -2.92 1.01 4.18
CA GLU A 43 -3.45 1.32 2.83
C GLU A 43 -4.91 1.75 2.89
N GLY A 44 -5.70 1.16 3.80
CA GLY A 44 -7.07 1.65 4.07
C GLY A 44 -7.11 3.13 4.46
N ARG A 45 -6.19 3.57 5.33
CA ARG A 45 -6.09 4.99 5.75
C ARG A 45 -5.52 5.87 4.64
N HIS A 46 -4.63 5.36 3.79
CA HIS A 46 -4.12 6.09 2.63
C HIS A 46 -5.24 6.42 1.64
N ILE A 47 -6.08 5.42 1.34
CA ILE A 47 -7.29 5.61 0.52
C ILE A 47 -8.19 6.68 1.14
N GLU A 48 -8.50 6.57 2.43
CA GLU A 48 -9.32 7.56 3.15
C GLU A 48 -8.73 8.98 3.08
N ALA A 49 -7.40 9.13 3.13
CA ALA A 49 -6.74 10.42 3.01
C ALA A 49 -6.82 11.01 1.60
N LEU A 50 -6.89 10.17 0.56
CA LEU A 50 -7.03 10.60 -0.84
C LEU A 50 -8.46 11.03 -1.19
N LEU A 51 -9.49 10.36 -0.64
CA LEU A 51 -10.90 10.59 -1.02
C LEU A 51 -11.37 12.06 -0.94
N PRO A 52 -11.01 12.86 0.09
CA PRO A 52 -11.37 14.28 0.12
C PRO A 52 -10.82 15.09 -1.06
N LEU A 53 -9.66 14.72 -1.61
CA LEU A 53 -9.07 15.39 -2.76
C LEU A 53 -9.88 15.11 -4.04
N PHE A 54 -10.39 13.89 -4.22
CA PHE A 54 -11.28 13.57 -5.35
C PHE A 54 -12.52 14.45 -5.35
N VAL A 55 -13.15 14.63 -4.19
CA VAL A 55 -14.32 15.51 -4.05
C VAL A 55 -13.95 16.96 -4.33
N LYS A 56 -12.86 17.46 -3.70
CA LYS A 56 -12.41 18.85 -3.84
C LYS A 56 -12.07 19.22 -5.29
N TYR A 57 -11.44 18.30 -6.02
CA TYR A 57 -10.99 18.53 -7.39
C TYR A 57 -11.99 18.00 -8.44
N ASN A 58 -13.19 17.55 -8.02
CA ASN A 58 -14.22 17.01 -8.90
C ASN A 58 -13.69 15.91 -9.85
N VAL A 59 -12.88 15.01 -9.29
CA VAL A 59 -12.33 13.84 -9.99
C VAL A 59 -13.19 12.63 -9.64
N ALA A 60 -13.58 11.85 -10.65
CA ALA A 60 -14.32 10.61 -10.43
C ALA A 60 -13.43 9.59 -9.70
N ILE A 61 -13.95 9.02 -8.62
CA ILE A 61 -13.24 7.97 -7.88
C ILE A 61 -13.32 6.67 -8.71
N PRO A 62 -12.17 6.06 -9.07
CA PRO A 62 -12.16 4.77 -9.75
C PRO A 62 -12.84 3.69 -8.92
N ILE A 63 -13.47 2.73 -9.60
CA ILE A 63 -14.02 1.54 -8.94
C ILE A 63 -12.86 0.68 -8.43
N ASP A 64 -12.91 0.28 -7.16
CA ASP A 64 -11.97 -0.70 -6.61
C ASP A 64 -12.45 -2.12 -6.98
N ASP A 65 -11.83 -2.71 -7.99
CA ASP A 65 -12.06 -4.08 -8.44
C ASP A 65 -10.80 -4.96 -8.37
N TRP A 66 -9.76 -4.46 -7.70
CA TRP A 66 -8.44 -5.10 -7.64
C TRP A 66 -8.47 -6.49 -7.00
N ASP A 67 -9.36 -6.73 -6.03
CA ASP A 67 -9.53 -8.04 -5.37
C ASP A 67 -9.77 -9.18 -6.40
N SER A 68 -10.34 -8.88 -7.58
CA SER A 68 -10.56 -9.86 -8.65
C SER A 68 -9.37 -10.07 -9.59
N ARG A 69 -8.36 -9.18 -9.52
CA ARG A 69 -7.21 -9.10 -10.44
C ARG A 69 -5.91 -9.63 -9.81
N ILE A 70 -5.86 -9.77 -8.48
CA ILE A 70 -4.65 -10.19 -7.77
C ILE A 70 -4.36 -11.68 -7.97
N LYS A 71 -3.11 -11.99 -8.32
CA LYS A 71 -2.55 -13.34 -8.23
C LYS A 71 -1.79 -13.48 -6.93
N THR A 72 -2.23 -14.36 -6.04
CA THR A 72 -1.59 -14.53 -4.74
C THR A 72 -0.24 -15.26 -4.88
N PRO A 73 0.85 -14.75 -4.27
CA PRO A 73 2.15 -15.42 -4.24
C PRO A 73 2.08 -16.87 -3.73
N ALA A 74 3.02 -17.71 -4.16
CA ALA A 74 3.07 -19.12 -3.79
C ALA A 74 3.56 -19.31 -2.34
N THR A 75 4.42 -18.43 -1.86
CA THR A 75 4.99 -18.51 -0.49
C THR A 75 4.95 -17.16 0.24
N ILE A 76 5.09 -17.19 1.57
CA ILE A 76 5.19 -15.95 2.37
C ILE A 76 6.48 -15.19 2.04
N LEU A 77 7.58 -15.89 1.76
CA LEU A 77 8.84 -15.24 1.37
C LEU A 77 8.67 -14.47 0.06
N GLU A 78 8.04 -15.10 -0.94
CA GLU A 78 7.72 -14.45 -2.22
C GLU A 78 6.79 -13.25 -2.00
N ALA A 79 5.78 -13.37 -1.14
CA ALA A 79 4.91 -12.24 -0.80
C ALA A 79 5.66 -11.09 -0.15
N CYS A 80 6.66 -11.37 0.70
CA CYS A 80 7.49 -10.33 1.31
C CYS A 80 8.47 -9.70 0.32
N GLN A 81 9.00 -10.48 -0.63
CA GLN A 81 9.84 -9.95 -1.72
C GLN A 81 9.02 -9.07 -2.66
N LEU A 82 7.79 -9.50 -3.00
CA LEU A 82 6.83 -8.70 -3.76
C LEU A 82 6.55 -7.38 -3.04
N GLY A 83 6.27 -7.41 -1.73
CA GLY A 83 6.08 -6.19 -0.94
C GLY A 83 7.31 -5.26 -0.98
N VAL A 84 8.54 -5.77 -0.91
CA VAL A 84 9.74 -4.91 -1.09
C VAL A 84 9.75 -4.24 -2.47
N ALA A 85 9.44 -4.99 -3.53
CA ALA A 85 9.40 -4.44 -4.89
C ALA A 85 8.29 -3.38 -5.04
N ASP A 86 7.08 -3.69 -4.58
CA ASP A 86 5.92 -2.80 -4.62
C ASP A 86 6.22 -1.48 -3.87
N GLU A 87 6.86 -1.51 -2.70
CA GLU A 87 7.20 -0.28 -1.97
C GLU A 87 8.30 0.56 -2.64
N ILE A 88 9.22 -0.07 -3.38
CA ILE A 88 10.22 0.66 -4.19
C ILE A 88 9.56 1.32 -5.40
N GLU A 89 8.65 0.61 -6.08
CA GLU A 89 7.88 1.15 -7.20
C GLU A 89 6.95 2.28 -6.73
N ASN A 90 6.28 2.12 -5.59
CA ASN A 90 5.44 3.12 -4.94
C ASN A 90 6.24 4.40 -4.61
N ALA A 91 7.43 4.26 -4.05
CA ALA A 91 8.32 5.37 -3.77
C ALA A 91 8.63 6.21 -5.03
N GLN A 92 8.98 5.53 -6.14
CA GLN A 92 9.27 6.17 -7.43
C GLN A 92 8.02 6.80 -8.05
N MET A 93 6.88 6.13 -7.94
CA MET A 93 5.59 6.68 -8.36
C MET A 93 5.32 7.99 -7.63
N TYR A 94 5.39 8.03 -6.30
CA TYR A 94 5.15 9.25 -5.53
C TYR A 94 6.14 10.37 -5.86
N ASP A 95 7.41 10.07 -6.11
CA ASP A 95 8.39 11.08 -6.53
C ASP A 95 7.91 11.77 -7.84
N ARG A 96 7.47 11.00 -8.84
CA ARG A 96 6.88 11.53 -10.08
C ARG A 96 5.56 12.26 -9.85
N LEU A 97 4.66 11.73 -9.01
CA LEU A 97 3.37 12.36 -8.74
C LEU A 97 3.52 13.71 -8.04
N LEU A 98 4.54 13.86 -7.18
CA LEU A 98 4.86 15.13 -6.52
C LEU A 98 5.31 16.20 -7.51
N GLU A 99 6.07 15.82 -8.55
CA GLU A 99 6.46 16.72 -9.64
C GLU A 99 5.24 17.14 -10.49
N LEU A 100 4.34 16.20 -10.82
CA LEU A 100 3.14 16.47 -11.60
C LEU A 100 2.12 17.37 -10.89
N THR A 101 2.19 17.43 -9.56
CA THR A 101 1.25 18.16 -8.71
C THR A 101 1.83 19.45 -8.13
N ILE A 102 2.93 19.96 -8.70
CA ILE A 102 3.45 21.29 -8.38
C ILE A 102 2.35 22.34 -8.58
N GLY A 103 2.09 23.15 -7.55
CA GLY A 103 1.00 24.12 -7.51
C GLY A 103 -0.26 23.65 -6.76
N TYR A 104 -0.30 22.40 -6.30
CA TYR A 104 -1.41 21.83 -5.52
C TYR A 104 -0.92 21.40 -4.13
N PRO A 105 -0.73 22.35 -3.19
CA PRO A 105 -0.03 22.09 -1.93
C PRO A 105 -0.74 21.08 -1.02
N ASP A 106 -2.06 21.00 -1.08
CA ASP A 106 -2.87 20.02 -0.35
C ASP A 106 -2.74 18.61 -0.91
N ILE A 107 -2.73 18.44 -2.24
CA ILE A 107 -2.40 17.17 -2.88
C ILE A 107 -0.99 16.75 -2.49
N GLN A 108 0.00 17.64 -2.64
CA GLN A 108 1.38 17.34 -2.26
C GLN A 108 1.53 16.96 -0.78
N ALA A 109 0.76 17.58 0.12
CA ALA A 109 0.81 17.24 1.54
C ALA A 109 0.37 15.79 1.80
N VAL A 110 -0.72 15.35 1.17
CA VAL A 110 -1.20 13.95 1.27
C VAL A 110 -0.19 13.00 0.61
N LEU A 111 0.24 13.27 -0.62
CA LEU A 111 1.21 12.40 -1.32
C LEU A 111 2.53 12.24 -0.53
N LYS A 112 3.07 13.31 0.05
CA LYS A 112 4.27 13.25 0.92
C LYS A 112 4.02 12.42 2.18
N GLN A 113 2.83 12.51 2.77
CA GLN A 113 2.49 11.71 3.94
C GLN A 113 2.46 10.22 3.61
N LEU A 114 1.80 9.84 2.51
CA LEU A 114 1.69 8.45 2.04
C LEU A 114 3.06 7.90 1.66
N GLN A 115 3.84 8.64 0.87
CA GLN A 115 5.20 8.26 0.50
C GLN A 115 6.09 8.05 1.73
N ARG A 116 6.02 8.94 2.73
CA ARG A 116 6.80 8.79 3.96
C ARG A 116 6.39 7.53 4.71
N ALA A 117 5.09 7.23 4.78
CA ALA A 117 4.60 6.01 5.43
C ALA A 117 5.14 4.75 4.74
N SER A 118 5.11 4.71 3.40
CA SER A 118 5.71 3.65 2.59
C SER A 118 7.22 3.52 2.85
N LYS A 119 7.99 4.60 2.63
CA LYS A 119 9.47 4.60 2.71
C LYS A 119 9.99 4.29 4.12
N GLU A 120 9.38 4.87 5.16
CA GLU A 120 9.90 4.78 6.53
C GLU A 120 9.31 3.61 7.33
N ASN A 121 8.14 3.09 6.96
CA ASN A 121 7.47 2.02 7.72
C ASN A 121 7.29 0.73 6.91
N HIS A 122 6.68 0.80 5.72
CA HIS A 122 6.31 -0.40 4.97
C HIS A 122 7.55 -1.10 4.40
N LEU A 123 8.39 -0.36 3.65
CA LEU A 123 9.58 -0.92 3.01
C LEU A 123 10.51 -1.60 4.04
N PRO A 124 10.89 -0.97 5.17
CA PRO A 124 11.68 -1.65 6.20
C PRO A 124 10.96 -2.85 6.83
N ALA A 125 9.62 -2.84 6.91
CA ALA A 125 8.87 -3.96 7.45
C ALA A 125 8.89 -5.18 6.51
N PHE A 126 8.78 -4.97 5.19
CA PHE A 126 8.93 -6.02 4.20
C PHE A 126 10.38 -6.52 4.10
N GLN A 127 11.37 -5.63 4.12
CA GLN A 127 12.79 -6.02 4.16
C GLN A 127 13.08 -6.96 5.35
N ARG A 128 12.63 -6.58 6.55
CA ARG A 128 12.74 -7.45 7.74
C ARG A 128 11.93 -8.74 7.64
N CYS A 129 10.88 -8.80 6.81
CA CYS A 129 10.17 -10.04 6.55
C CYS A 129 11.01 -10.98 5.67
N VAL A 130 11.64 -10.44 4.63
CA VAL A 130 12.55 -11.17 3.75
C VAL A 130 13.76 -11.70 4.52
N GLU A 131 14.39 -10.86 5.35
CA GLU A 131 15.52 -11.25 6.22
C GLU A 131 15.17 -12.43 7.14
N ARG A 132 13.90 -12.54 7.55
CA ARG A 132 13.39 -13.64 8.37
C ARG A 132 12.95 -14.87 7.56
N GLY A 133 13.16 -14.86 6.25
CA GLY A 133 12.79 -15.96 5.35
C GLY A 133 11.27 -16.12 5.19
N GLY A 134 10.49 -15.03 5.33
CA GLY A 134 9.03 -15.11 5.29
C GLY A 134 8.40 -15.76 6.52
N ARG A 135 9.14 -15.90 7.64
CA ARG A 135 8.58 -16.37 8.91
C ARG A 135 7.85 -15.22 9.58
N GLY A 136 6.54 -15.16 9.39
CA GLY A 136 5.68 -14.24 10.14
C GLY A 136 5.79 -14.53 11.65
N GLN A 137 5.93 -13.49 12.47
CA GLN A 137 5.58 -13.62 13.88
C GLN A 137 4.06 -13.82 13.94
N GLN A 138 3.61 -15.08 13.87
CA GLN A 138 2.26 -15.43 14.30
C GLN A 138 2.12 -14.92 15.74
N ASN A 139 1.00 -14.27 16.06
CA ASN A 139 0.68 -13.94 17.44
C ASN A 139 0.77 -15.24 18.25
N ARG A 140 1.84 -15.42 19.04
CA ARG A 140 1.97 -16.50 20.02
C ARG A 140 0.96 -16.23 21.14
N ARG A 141 -0.32 -16.41 20.87
CA ARG A 141 -1.36 -16.59 21.89
C ARG A 141 -1.66 -18.08 21.95
N GLY A 142 -1.02 -18.77 22.90
CA GLY A 142 -1.39 -20.14 23.28
C GLY A 142 -0.32 -21.21 23.06
N GLN A 143 0.78 -21.14 23.82
CA GLN A 143 1.43 -22.37 24.27
C GLN A 143 1.93 -22.14 25.69
N CYS A 144 1.01 -22.31 26.64
CA CYS A 144 1.31 -22.52 28.05
C CYS A 144 0.64 -23.84 28.46
N CYS A 145 1.36 -24.64 29.24
CA CYS A 145 0.99 -25.91 29.89
C CYS A 145 1.08 -27.18 29.02
N LYS A 146 2.24 -27.84 29.09
CA LYS A 146 2.31 -29.24 29.55
C LYS A 146 3.04 -29.25 30.87
#